data_AF-A0A842VGG5-F1
#
_entry.id   AF-A0A842VGG5-F1
#
_cell.length_a   1.000
_cell.length_b   1.000
_cell.length_c   1.000
_cell.angle_alpha   90.00
_cell.angle_beta   90.00
_cell.angle_gamma   90.00
#
_symmetry.space_group_name_H-M   'P 1'
#
loop_
_entity.id
_entity.type
_entity.pdbx_description
1 polymer ?
#
loop_
_entity_poly.entity_id
_entity_poly.type
_entity_poly.pdbx_seq_one_letter_code
_entity_poly.pdbx_strand_id
1 'polypeptide(L)'
;NPTERLEAVKAVDLARLTQEAWQAERDKMLKICNQCHSLNFATAELEKGDDMIREADRLLAQGLQIVGNLYKDGILAKPENYAYPFPDLLTFHDAPTVIEQRLFLMFLKHRMRTFQGSFHANPDYALWYGWSEMQRDLTEIKTLAAEMREERE
;
A
#
# COMPACT_ATOMS: atom_id res chain seq x y z
N ASN A 1 8.93 12.08 9.35
CA ASN A 1 9.87 11.24 10.12
C ASN A 1 9.22 9.89 10.40
N PRO A 2 9.98 8.78 10.42
CA PRO A 2 9.46 7.48 10.83
C PRO A 2 8.87 7.52 12.25
N THR A 3 7.82 6.74 12.49
CA THR A 3 7.18 6.58 13.80
C THR A 3 7.84 5.45 14.59
N GLU A 4 7.51 5.33 15.89
CA GLU A 4 7.97 4.24 16.76
C GLU A 4 7.64 2.84 16.20
N ARG A 5 6.61 2.73 15.36
CA ARG A 5 6.27 1.47 14.67
C ARG A 5 7.41 0.96 13.79
N LEU A 6 8.23 1.83 13.20
CA LEU A 6 9.39 1.39 12.42
C LEU A 6 10.41 0.67 13.31
N GLU A 7 10.59 1.11 14.54
CA GLU A 7 11.49 0.44 15.49
C GLU A 7 10.93 -0.92 15.92
N ALA A 8 9.61 -1.04 16.09
CA ALA A 8 8.97 -2.34 16.33
C ALA A 8 9.19 -3.31 15.15
N VAL A 9 9.02 -2.84 13.90
CA VAL A 9 9.27 -3.62 12.67
C VAL A 9 10.72 -4.13 12.63
N LYS A 10 11.69 -3.29 12.99
CA LYS A 10 13.11 -3.67 13.08
C LYS A 10 13.36 -4.70 14.17
N ALA A 11 12.79 -4.49 15.36
CA ALA A 11 13.03 -5.33 16.53
C ALA A 11 12.60 -6.79 16.33
N VAL A 12 11.60 -7.03 15.48
CA VAL A 12 11.11 -8.39 15.16
C VAL A 12 11.55 -8.90 13.78
N ASP A 13 12.47 -8.23 13.09
CA ASP A 13 12.93 -8.56 11.73
C ASP A 13 11.77 -8.82 10.74
N LEU A 14 10.71 -8.00 10.81
CA LEU A 14 9.49 -8.20 10.03
C LEU A 14 9.69 -7.90 8.53
N ALA A 15 10.63 -7.02 8.20
CA ALA A 15 10.88 -6.57 6.84
C ALA A 15 12.38 -6.47 6.54
N ARG A 16 12.76 -6.72 5.28
CA ARG A 16 14.14 -6.53 4.80
C ARG A 16 14.36 -5.05 4.50
N LEU A 17 15.01 -4.35 5.42
CA LEU A 17 15.17 -2.88 5.39
C LEU A 17 16.51 -2.41 4.79
N THR A 18 17.41 -3.33 4.41
CA THR A 18 18.66 -3.01 3.71
C THR A 18 18.67 -3.65 2.32
N GLN A 19 19.43 -3.05 1.40
CA GLN A 19 19.58 -3.58 0.04
C GLN A 19 20.17 -4.99 0.07
N GLU A 20 21.16 -5.24 0.92
CA GLU A 20 21.83 -6.53 1.04
C GLU A 20 20.86 -7.61 1.52
N ALA A 21 20.04 -7.31 2.52
CA ALA A 21 19.06 -8.25 3.06
C ALA A 21 17.94 -8.55 2.06
N TRP A 22 17.49 -7.55 1.30
CA TRP A 22 16.51 -7.73 0.22
C TRP A 22 17.09 -8.57 -0.93
N GLN A 23 18.32 -8.26 -1.36
CA GLN A 23 18.99 -8.97 -2.46
C GLN A 23 19.19 -10.44 -2.12
N ALA A 24 19.53 -10.76 -0.86
CA ALA A 24 19.65 -12.15 -0.42
C ALA A 24 18.35 -12.96 -0.60
N GLU A 25 17.18 -12.35 -0.39
CA GLU A 25 15.88 -13.01 -0.65
C GLU A 25 15.57 -13.10 -2.16
N ARG A 26 15.89 -12.05 -2.94
CA ARG A 26 15.76 -12.06 -4.40
C ARG A 26 16.59 -13.18 -5.04
N ASP A 27 17.84 -13.33 -4.62
CA ASP A 27 18.76 -14.35 -5.14
C ASP A 27 18.26 -15.77 -4.82
N LYS A 28 17.68 -15.99 -3.63
CA LYS A 28 17.03 -17.25 -3.29
C LYS A 28 15.86 -17.54 -4.23
N MET A 29 15.01 -16.54 -4.48
CA MET A 29 13.86 -16.71 -5.38
C MET A 29 14.29 -17.02 -6.81
N LEU A 30 15.28 -16.31 -7.35
CA LEU A 30 15.81 -16.57 -8.68
C LEU A 30 16.36 -18.00 -8.83
N LYS A 31 17.02 -18.53 -7.80
CA LYS A 31 17.48 -19.93 -7.80
C LYS A 31 16.33 -20.93 -7.90
N ILE A 32 15.19 -20.65 -7.25
CA ILE A 32 13.98 -21.49 -7.32
C ILE A 32 13.39 -21.41 -8.73
N CYS A 33 13.17 -20.20 -9.25
CA CYS A 33 12.58 -20.00 -10.58
C CYS A 33 13.45 -20.60 -11.70
N ASN A 34 14.78 -20.53 -11.56
CA ASN A 34 15.75 -21.04 -12.52
C ASN A 34 15.88 -22.58 -12.52
N GLN A 35 15.09 -23.29 -11.70
CA GLN A 35 14.95 -24.74 -11.82
C GLN A 35 14.15 -25.14 -13.08
N CYS A 36 13.25 -24.26 -13.54
CA CYS A 36 12.35 -24.53 -14.66
C CYS A 36 12.42 -23.47 -15.77
N HIS A 37 12.71 -22.22 -15.43
CA HIS A 37 12.76 -21.10 -16.38
C HIS A 37 14.20 -20.64 -16.61
N SER A 38 14.46 -19.95 -17.72
CA SER A 38 15.75 -19.28 -17.88
C SER A 38 15.91 -18.15 -16.87
N LEU A 39 17.14 -17.90 -16.43
CA LEU A 39 17.43 -16.83 -15.48
C LEU A 39 16.93 -15.47 -16.00
N ASN A 40 17.12 -15.18 -17.29
CA ASN A 40 16.65 -13.93 -17.89
C ASN A 40 15.12 -13.79 -17.80
N PHE A 41 14.37 -14.87 -18.02
CA PHE A 41 12.92 -14.85 -17.87
C PHE A 41 12.52 -14.60 -16.41
N ALA A 42 13.10 -15.36 -15.47
CA ALA A 42 12.78 -15.24 -14.05
C ALA A 42 13.09 -13.83 -13.51
N THR A 43 14.23 -13.25 -13.88
CA THR A 43 14.60 -11.88 -13.53
C THR A 43 13.58 -10.88 -14.07
N ALA A 44 13.25 -10.97 -15.37
CA ALA A 44 12.31 -10.03 -15.99
C ALA A 44 10.90 -10.11 -15.39
N GLU A 45 10.40 -11.30 -15.03
CA GLU A 45 9.08 -11.43 -14.38
C GLU A 45 9.07 -10.87 -12.96
N LEU A 46 10.12 -11.10 -12.16
CA LEU A 46 10.20 -10.52 -10.82
C LEU A 46 10.36 -9.00 -10.85
N GLU A 47 11.11 -8.46 -11.82
CA GLU A 47 11.23 -7.01 -12.05
C GLU A 47 9.88 -6.37 -12.41
N LYS A 48 9.07 -7.00 -13.26
CA LYS A 48 7.69 -6.54 -13.52
C LYS A 48 6.85 -6.52 -12.25
N GLY A 49 7.04 -7.51 -11.37
CA GLY A 49 6.42 -7.53 -10.05
C GLY A 49 6.82 -6.32 -9.21
N ASP A 50 8.12 -6.03 -9.11
CA ASP A 50 8.65 -4.86 -8.39
C ASP A 50 8.10 -3.54 -8.93
N ASP A 51 8.07 -3.40 -10.25
CA ASP A 51 7.52 -2.22 -10.92
C ASP A 51 6.04 -2.03 -10.60
N MET A 52 5.25 -3.11 -10.62
CA MET A 52 3.84 -3.05 -10.26
C MET A 52 3.62 -2.62 -8.81
N ILE A 53 4.44 -3.10 -7.86
CA ILE A 53 4.36 -2.63 -6.46
C ILE A 53 4.70 -1.16 -6.35
N ARG A 54 5.72 -0.69 -7.08
CA ARG A 54 6.08 0.73 -7.08
C ARG A 54 4.93 1.61 -7.56
N GLU A 55 4.22 1.21 -8.62
CA GLU A 55 3.06 1.95 -9.10
C GLU A 55 1.89 1.90 -8.10
N ALA A 56 1.60 0.72 -7.52
CA ALA A 56 0.56 0.58 -6.51
C ALA A 56 0.84 1.44 -5.26
N ASP A 57 2.08 1.45 -4.78
CA ASP A 57 2.48 2.22 -3.60
C ASP A 57 2.45 3.73 -3.87
N ARG A 58 2.70 4.19 -5.10
CA ARG A 58 2.48 5.60 -5.50
C ARG A 58 1.01 5.99 -5.44
N LEU A 59 0.10 5.12 -5.85
CA LEU A 59 -1.35 5.38 -5.73
C LEU A 59 -1.77 5.46 -4.26
N LEU A 60 -1.32 4.50 -3.45
CA LEU A 60 -1.61 4.48 -2.02
C LEU A 60 -1.05 5.72 -1.32
N ALA A 61 0.17 6.14 -1.67
CA ALA A 61 0.79 7.35 -1.12
C ALA A 61 -0.05 8.61 -1.41
N GLN A 62 -0.64 8.72 -2.60
CA GLN A 62 -1.57 9.82 -2.92
C GLN A 62 -2.81 9.78 -2.02
N GLY A 63 -3.43 8.61 -1.85
CA GLY A 63 -4.58 8.45 -0.94
C GLY A 63 -4.25 8.83 0.50
N LEU A 64 -3.11 8.36 1.02
CA LEU A 64 -2.60 8.71 2.35
C LEU A 64 -2.38 10.21 2.51
N GLN A 65 -1.81 10.88 1.52
CA GLN A 65 -1.58 12.32 1.54
C GLN A 65 -2.89 13.11 1.54
N ILE A 66 -3.88 12.69 0.74
CA ILE A 66 -5.20 13.34 0.70
C ILE A 66 -5.85 13.29 2.09
N VAL A 67 -5.95 12.11 2.69
CA VAL A 67 -6.58 11.94 4.02
C VAL A 67 -5.75 12.64 5.11
N GLY A 68 -4.41 12.54 5.05
CA GLY A 68 -3.52 13.25 5.97
C GLY A 68 -3.68 14.78 5.90
N ASN A 69 -3.92 15.34 4.71
CA ASN A 69 -4.19 16.77 4.57
C ASN A 69 -5.54 17.18 5.17
N LEU A 70 -6.57 16.33 5.13
CA LEU A 70 -7.84 16.64 5.82
C LEU A 70 -7.66 16.75 7.33
N TYR A 71 -6.82 15.89 7.93
CA TYR A 71 -6.42 16.02 9.33
C TYR A 71 -5.62 17.29 9.59
N LYS A 72 -4.63 17.60 8.74
CA LYS A 72 -3.81 18.81 8.85
C LYS A 72 -4.66 20.09 8.79
N ASP A 73 -5.67 20.09 7.94
CA ASP A 73 -6.59 21.23 7.78
C ASP A 73 -7.65 21.27 8.89
N GLY A 74 -7.69 20.27 9.77
CA GLY A 74 -8.65 20.15 10.88
C GLY A 74 -10.07 19.80 10.43
N ILE A 75 -10.24 19.32 9.20
CA ILE A 75 -11.53 18.84 8.66
C ILE A 75 -11.87 17.50 9.32
N LEU A 76 -10.88 16.61 9.40
CA LEU A 76 -10.97 15.39 10.18
C LEU A 76 -10.50 15.66 11.61
N ALA A 77 -11.31 15.24 12.58
CA ALA A 77 -10.92 15.24 13.99
C ALA A 77 -10.08 14.01 14.32
N LYS A 78 -8.95 14.18 15.00
CA LYS A 78 -8.10 13.06 15.43
C LYS A 78 -8.86 12.18 16.43
N PRO A 79 -9.06 10.88 16.15
CA PRO A 79 -9.62 9.95 17.13
C PRO A 79 -8.77 9.84 18.39
N GLU A 80 -9.39 9.51 19.52
CA GLU A 80 -8.68 9.35 20.81
C GLU A 80 -7.61 8.26 20.75
N ASN A 81 -7.91 7.14 20.08
CA ASN A 81 -7.02 5.99 19.93
C ASN A 81 -5.89 6.20 18.90
N TYR A 82 -5.88 7.31 18.15
CA TYR A 82 -4.82 7.59 17.18
C TYR A 82 -3.64 8.31 17.84
N ALA A 83 -2.43 7.83 17.56
CA ALA A 83 -1.20 8.45 18.06
C ALA A 83 -0.97 9.87 17.48
N TYR A 84 -1.37 10.10 16.23
CA TYR A 84 -1.17 11.36 15.50
C TYR A 84 -2.41 11.68 14.63
N PRO A 85 -2.64 12.95 14.25
CA PRO A 85 -3.68 13.35 13.30
C PRO A 85 -3.27 12.96 11.87
N PHE A 86 -3.23 11.67 11.58
CA PHE A 86 -2.85 11.09 10.30
C PHE A 86 -3.56 9.73 10.15
N PRO A 87 -3.97 9.31 8.93
CA PRO A 87 -4.62 8.02 8.73
C PRO A 87 -3.76 6.86 9.26
N ASP A 88 -4.37 6.04 10.11
CA ASP A 88 -3.74 4.84 10.65
C ASP A 88 -4.30 3.59 9.97
N LEU A 89 -3.52 2.99 9.07
CA LEU A 89 -3.95 1.82 8.31
C LEU A 89 -4.11 0.54 9.15
N LEU A 90 -3.67 0.55 10.41
CA LEU A 90 -3.71 -0.59 11.33
C LEU A 90 -4.83 -0.48 12.37
N THR A 91 -5.75 0.49 12.25
CA THR A 91 -7.00 0.51 13.04
C THR A 91 -8.07 -0.39 12.44
N PHE A 92 -7.83 -0.94 11.25
CA PHE A 92 -8.68 -1.90 10.56
C PHE A 92 -10.16 -1.45 10.49
N HIS A 93 -11.03 -2.18 11.20
CA HIS A 93 -12.46 -1.96 11.23
C HIS A 93 -12.86 -0.75 12.08
N ASP A 94 -11.94 -0.22 12.90
CA ASP A 94 -12.16 0.94 13.74
C ASP A 94 -11.84 2.27 13.02
N ALA A 95 -11.60 2.23 11.70
CA ALA A 95 -11.47 3.43 10.87
C ALA A 95 -12.77 4.26 10.96
N PRO A 96 -12.70 5.50 11.49
CA PRO A 96 -13.88 6.22 12.00
C PRO A 96 -14.69 6.92 10.90
N THR A 97 -14.13 7.08 9.70
CA THR A 97 -14.78 7.78 8.58
C THR A 97 -14.80 6.94 7.31
N VAL A 98 -15.77 7.21 6.43
CA VAL A 98 -15.90 6.50 5.14
C VAL A 98 -14.65 6.66 4.28
N ILE A 99 -14.03 7.85 4.26
CA ILE A 99 -12.79 8.08 3.50
C ILE A 99 -11.62 7.27 4.05
N GLU A 100 -11.53 7.08 5.36
CA GLU A 100 -10.52 6.21 5.99
C GLU A 100 -10.81 4.72 5.74
N GLN A 101 -12.07 4.29 5.78
CA GLN A 101 -12.46 2.92 5.41
C GLN A 101 -12.13 2.60 3.95
N ARG A 102 -12.33 3.58 3.06
CA ARG A 102 -11.94 3.45 1.64
C ARG A 102 -10.42 3.34 1.48
N LEU A 103 -9.66 4.17 2.20
CA LEU A 103 -8.20 4.09 2.21
C LEU A 103 -7.70 2.75 2.80
N PHE A 104 -8.37 2.23 3.83
CA PHE A 104 -8.12 0.91 4.38
C PHE A 104 -8.32 -0.20 3.34
N LEU A 105 -9.43 -0.19 2.61
CA LEU A 105 -9.69 -1.15 1.53
C LEU A 105 -8.64 -1.07 0.42
N MET A 106 -8.25 0.15 0.03
CA MET A 106 -7.20 0.38 -0.94
C MET A 106 -5.88 -0.28 -0.52
N PHE A 107 -5.50 -0.17 0.76
CA PHE A 107 -4.26 -0.75 1.29
C PHE A 107 -4.34 -2.28 1.52
N LEU A 108 -5.30 -2.75 2.31
CA LEU A 108 -5.29 -4.12 2.81
C LEU A 108 -5.97 -5.13 1.88
N LYS A 109 -6.79 -4.66 0.93
CA LYS A 109 -7.45 -5.53 -0.04
C LYS A 109 -6.87 -5.36 -1.43
N HIS A 110 -6.95 -4.16 -2.00
CA HIS A 110 -6.64 -3.98 -3.42
C HIS A 110 -5.12 -3.94 -3.66
N ARG A 111 -4.33 -3.22 -2.85
CA ARG A 111 -2.86 -3.28 -2.92
C ARG A 111 -2.30 -4.66 -2.61
N MET A 112 -2.92 -5.41 -1.68
CA MET A 112 -2.54 -6.82 -1.42
C MET A 112 -2.83 -7.73 -2.61
N ARG A 113 -3.95 -7.55 -3.32
CA ARG A 113 -4.24 -8.29 -4.56
C ARG A 113 -3.27 -7.94 -5.69
N THR A 114 -2.92 -6.67 -5.84
CA THR A 114 -1.87 -6.25 -6.77
C THR A 114 -0.56 -6.97 -6.44
N PHE A 115 -0.17 -6.97 -5.16
CA PHE A 115 1.04 -7.64 -4.69
C PHE A 115 1.04 -9.13 -4.96
N GLN A 116 0.03 -9.83 -4.43
CA GLN A 116 -0.03 -11.28 -4.57
C GLN A 116 -0.24 -11.70 -6.02
N GLY A 117 -1.06 -10.97 -6.79
CA GLY A 117 -1.29 -11.23 -8.21
C GLY A 117 0.00 -11.15 -9.02
N SER A 118 0.80 -10.10 -8.82
CA SER A 118 2.09 -9.94 -9.49
C SER A 118 3.08 -11.05 -9.17
N PHE A 119 3.23 -11.43 -7.90
CA PHE A 119 4.23 -12.44 -7.50
C PHE A 119 3.74 -13.89 -7.55
N HIS A 120 2.46 -14.12 -7.88
CA HIS A 120 1.90 -15.45 -8.17
C HIS A 120 1.45 -15.59 -9.63
N ALA A 121 1.97 -14.74 -10.52
CA ALA A 121 1.71 -14.78 -11.96
C ALA A 121 0.21 -14.82 -12.34
N ASN A 122 -0.62 -14.10 -11.59
CA ASN A 122 -2.04 -13.95 -11.86
C ASN A 122 -2.33 -12.52 -12.39
N PRO A 123 -2.33 -12.32 -13.73
CA PRO A 123 -2.49 -11.00 -14.32
C PRO A 123 -3.86 -10.37 -14.04
N ASP A 124 -4.90 -11.18 -13.89
CA ASP A 124 -6.26 -10.72 -13.60
C ASP A 124 -6.36 -10.16 -12.18
N TYR A 125 -5.75 -10.84 -11.20
CA TYR A 125 -5.65 -10.33 -9.83
C TYR A 125 -4.74 -9.12 -9.70
N ALA A 126 -3.62 -9.09 -10.44
CA ALA A 126 -2.71 -7.96 -10.42
C ALA A 126 -3.38 -6.70 -10.99
N LEU A 127 -4.04 -6.84 -12.14
CA LEU A 127 -4.62 -5.73 -12.88
C LEU A 127 -6.05 -5.41 -12.44
N TRP A 128 -7.00 -6.30 -12.69
CA TRP A 128 -8.43 -5.99 -12.58
C TRP A 128 -8.90 -5.96 -11.12
N TYR A 129 -8.53 -6.96 -10.31
CA TYR A 129 -8.96 -7.01 -8.91
C TYR A 129 -8.03 -6.27 -7.93
N GLY A 130 -6.86 -5.85 -8.41
CA GLY A 130 -5.83 -5.13 -7.68
C GLY A 130 -5.74 -3.67 -8.14
N TRP A 131 -4.86 -3.40 -9.11
CA TRP A 131 -4.50 -2.04 -9.51
C TRP A 131 -5.70 -1.20 -10.01
N SER A 132 -6.61 -1.80 -10.78
CA SER A 132 -7.81 -1.11 -11.27
C SER A 132 -8.75 -0.70 -10.14
N GLU A 133 -8.92 -1.54 -9.11
CA GLU A 133 -9.68 -1.18 -7.93
C GLU A 133 -8.99 -0.09 -7.10
N MET A 134 -7.65 -0.11 -6.99
CA MET A 134 -6.91 0.98 -6.34
C MET A 134 -7.13 2.34 -7.03
N GLN A 135 -7.20 2.36 -8.37
CA GLN A 135 -7.50 3.59 -9.13
C GLN A 135 -8.91 4.11 -8.83
N ARG A 136 -9.88 3.21 -8.68
CA ARG A 136 -11.25 3.56 -8.27
C ARG A 136 -11.28 4.07 -6.85
N ASP A 137 -10.63 3.39 -5.91
CA ASP A 137 -10.54 3.86 -4.53
C ASP A 137 -9.93 5.25 -4.43
N LEU A 138 -8.84 5.51 -5.16
CA LEU A 138 -8.23 6.83 -5.18
C LEU A 138 -9.18 7.91 -5.74
N THR A 139 -10.01 7.55 -6.72
CA THR A 139 -11.00 8.46 -7.28
C THR A 139 -12.08 8.78 -6.24
N GLU A 140 -12.61 7.77 -5.56
CA GLU A 140 -13.57 7.94 -4.47
C GLU A 140 -12.98 8.76 -3.32
N ILE A 141 -11.72 8.51 -2.92
CA ILE A 141 -11.02 9.29 -1.89
C ILE A 141 -10.92 10.76 -2.29
N LYS A 142 -10.62 11.06 -3.55
CA LYS A 142 -10.57 12.44 -4.07
C LYS A 142 -11.94 13.10 -4.00
N THR A 143 -13.00 12.39 -4.39
CA THR A 143 -14.37 12.90 -4.33
C THR A 143 -14.80 13.20 -2.90
N LEU A 144 -14.66 12.23 -1.99
CA LEU A 144 -14.98 12.40 -0.57
C LEU A 144 -14.21 13.56 0.07
N ALA A 145 -12.92 13.68 -0.24
CA ALA A 145 -12.11 14.78 0.28
C ALA A 145 -12.55 16.16 -0.22
N ALA A 146 -13.10 16.26 -1.44
CA ALA A 146 -13.65 17.50 -1.97
C ALA A 146 -14.98 17.84 -1.29
N GLU A 147 -15.89 16.87 -1.18
CA GLU A 147 -17.18 17.03 -0.49
C GLU A 147 -16.98 17.49 0.96
N MET A 148 -16.07 16.86 1.71
CA MET A 148 -15.77 17.24 3.09
C MET A 148 -15.17 18.66 3.23
N ARG A 149 -14.54 19.17 2.17
CA ARG A 149 -14.03 20.56 2.15
C ARG A 149 -15.16 21.54 1.89
N GLU A 150 -16.04 21.23 0.95
CA GLU A 150 -17.21 22.05 0.61
C GLU A 150 -18.19 22.16 1.79
N GLU A 151 -18.43 21.08 2.53
CA GLU A 151 -19.33 21.08 3.70
C GLU A 151 -18.84 21.96 4.87
N ARG A 152 -17.57 22.39 4.85
CA ARG A 152 -16.96 23.19 5.91
C ARG A 152 -16.89 24.68 5.59
N GLU A 153 -17.13 25.06 4.34
CA GLU A 153 -17.27 26.46 3.90
C GLU A 153 -18.66 27.03 4.25
#